data_AF-A0A1D9P200-F1
#
_entry.id   AF-A0A1D9P200-F1
#
_cell.length_a   1.000
_cell.length_b   1.000
_cell.length_c   1.000
_cell.angle_alpha   90.00
_cell.angle_beta   90.00
_cell.angle_gamma   90.00
#
_symmetry.space_group_name_H-M   'P 1'
#
loop_
_entity.id
_entity.type
_entity.pdbx_description
1 polymer ?
#
loop_
_entity_poly.entity_id
_entity_poly.type
_entity_poly.pdbx_seq_one_letter_code
_entity_poly.pdbx_strand_id
1 'polypeptide(L)'
;MIMAMCLIMAGCGAQKSEELETYKTNMSNFYDKLAYYDSAINSIDTSSEGAKAELLGYLDEMNEEYKKMAEYEIPDQFSGISDIAKEAADYMQMANEFYHQAYDGDFDEDSEALASQYYQRANSRAHVILQVLHGEVPSGEGVTVTTEESYQFSTVATSSEE
;
A
#
# COMPACT_ATOMS: atom_id res chain seq x y z
N MET A 1 13.54 -21.27 49.75
CA MET A 1 13.79 -21.57 48.33
C MET A 1 12.73 -22.61 47.95
N ILE A 2 11.66 -22.25 47.26
CA ILE A 2 11.59 -22.15 45.80
C ILE A 2 10.56 -21.09 45.45
N MET A 3 11.02 -20.02 44.81
CA MET A 3 10.17 -19.04 44.15
C MET A 3 9.82 -19.64 42.79
N ALA A 4 8.58 -20.10 42.64
CA ALA A 4 8.05 -20.58 41.38
C ALA A 4 7.92 -19.39 40.43
N MET A 5 8.89 -19.26 39.54
CA MET A 5 8.87 -18.31 38.43
C MET A 5 7.96 -18.88 37.36
N CYS A 6 6.72 -18.38 37.31
CA CYS A 6 5.79 -18.65 36.23
C CYS A 6 6.39 -18.14 34.92
N LEU A 7 6.77 -19.07 34.04
CA LEU A 7 7.08 -18.82 32.64
C LEU A 7 5.84 -18.26 31.95
N ILE A 8 5.90 -16.99 31.58
CA ILE A 8 4.84 -16.28 30.88
C ILE A 8 4.88 -16.75 29.41
N MET A 9 4.13 -17.80 29.07
CA MET A 9 3.90 -18.20 27.68
C MET A 9 2.79 -17.36 27.04
N ALA A 10 3.02 -16.05 26.94
CA ALA A 10 2.21 -15.14 26.14
C ALA A 10 3.16 -14.28 25.31
N GLY A 11 3.61 -14.77 24.16
CA GLY A 11 4.66 -14.09 23.40
C GLY A 11 4.43 -13.99 21.90
N CYS A 12 4.07 -15.09 21.22
CA CYS A 12 4.07 -15.08 19.76
C CYS A 12 2.72 -14.70 19.12
N GLY A 13 1.60 -14.93 19.82
CA GLY A 13 0.25 -14.62 19.29
C GLY A 13 -0.18 -13.17 19.51
N ALA A 14 0.15 -12.59 20.67
CA ALA A 14 -0.21 -11.21 20.99
C ALA A 14 0.56 -10.19 20.15
N GLN A 15 1.87 -10.41 19.95
CA GLN A 15 2.71 -9.52 19.12
C GLN A 15 2.28 -9.54 17.65
N LYS A 16 2.02 -10.73 17.07
CA LYS A 16 1.48 -10.85 15.71
C LYS A 16 0.11 -10.18 15.55
N SER A 17 -0.72 -10.17 16.60
CA SER A 17 -1.99 -9.45 16.57
C SER A 17 -1.80 -7.94 16.63
N GLU A 18 -0.80 -7.43 17.35
CA GLU A 18 -0.51 -6.01 17.45
C GLU A 18 0.07 -5.45 16.14
N GLU A 19 1.04 -6.14 15.53
CA GLU A 19 1.61 -5.81 14.22
C GLU A 19 0.51 -5.72 13.14
N LEU A 20 -0.39 -6.70 13.13
CA LEU A 20 -1.50 -6.75 12.18
C LEU A 20 -2.48 -5.59 12.36
N GLU A 21 -2.88 -5.29 13.59
CA GLU A 21 -3.84 -4.21 13.84
C GLU A 21 -3.22 -2.82 13.61
N THR A 22 -1.92 -2.63 13.91
CA THR A 22 -1.19 -1.41 13.52
C THR A 22 -1.16 -1.26 12.00
N TYR A 23 -0.83 -2.32 11.25
CA TYR A 23 -0.80 -2.26 9.80
C TYR A 23 -2.18 -1.90 9.20
N LYS A 24 -3.25 -2.55 9.67
CA LYS A 24 -4.63 -2.23 9.22
C LYS A 24 -5.00 -0.79 9.54
N THR A 25 -4.64 -0.28 10.72
CA THR A 25 -4.91 1.11 11.11
C THR A 25 -4.17 2.09 10.19
N ASN A 26 -2.89 1.82 9.91
CA ASN A 26 -2.07 2.62 9.00
C ASN A 26 -2.66 2.63 7.58
N MET A 27 -3.09 1.47 7.07
CA MET A 27 -3.73 1.38 5.76
C MET A 27 -5.09 2.06 5.72
N SER A 28 -5.91 1.96 6.77
CA SER A 28 -7.18 2.70 6.87
C SER A 28 -6.94 4.21 6.78
N ASN A 29 -5.97 4.72 7.55
CA ASN A 29 -5.60 6.14 7.51
C ASN A 29 -5.13 6.57 6.11
N PHE A 30 -4.34 5.73 5.44
CA PHE A 30 -3.90 5.99 4.06
C PHE A 30 -5.10 6.12 3.10
N TYR A 31 -6.06 5.20 3.13
CA TYR A 31 -7.24 5.30 2.25
C TYR A 31 -8.15 6.46 2.60
N ASP A 32 -8.30 6.80 3.88
CA ASP A 32 -9.03 8.01 4.31
C ASP A 32 -8.38 9.28 3.75
N LYS A 33 -7.05 9.32 3.72
CA LYS A 33 -6.29 10.41 3.07
C LYS A 33 -6.50 10.47 1.57
N LEU A 34 -6.45 9.33 0.87
CA LEU A 34 -6.74 9.31 -0.57
C LEU A 34 -8.15 9.82 -0.88
N ALA A 35 -9.15 9.39 -0.12
CA ALA A 35 -10.53 9.86 -0.29
C ALA A 35 -10.66 11.36 -0.01
N TYR A 36 -9.95 11.88 0.99
CA TYR A 36 -9.87 13.32 1.27
C TYR A 36 -9.27 14.07 0.08
N TYR A 37 -8.11 13.65 -0.44
CA TYR A 37 -7.44 14.33 -1.54
C TYR A 37 -8.22 14.25 -2.85
N ASP A 38 -8.86 13.12 -3.17
CA ASP A 38 -9.76 13.02 -4.31
C ASP A 38 -10.89 14.06 -4.23
N SER A 39 -11.55 14.17 -3.08
CA SER A 39 -12.59 15.17 -2.85
C SER A 39 -12.06 16.60 -2.95
N ALA A 40 -10.88 16.87 -2.37
CA ALA A 40 -10.25 18.19 -2.37
C ALA A 40 -9.87 18.63 -3.79
N ILE A 41 -9.22 17.76 -4.56
CA ILE A 41 -8.86 18.01 -5.97
C ILE A 41 -10.10 18.25 -6.83
N ASN A 42 -11.13 17.41 -6.69
CA ASN A 42 -12.39 17.56 -7.44
C ASN A 42 -13.18 18.82 -7.06
N SER A 43 -12.83 19.47 -5.95
CA SER A 43 -13.48 20.69 -5.47
C SER A 43 -12.74 21.98 -5.85
N ILE A 44 -11.58 21.89 -6.53
CA ILE A 44 -10.81 23.06 -6.94
C ILE A 44 -11.62 23.94 -7.90
N ASP A 45 -11.69 25.25 -7.62
CA ASP A 45 -12.21 26.23 -8.56
C ASP A 45 -11.20 26.46 -9.68
N THR A 46 -11.41 25.74 -10.79
CA THR A 46 -10.57 25.80 -12.00
C THR A 46 -10.50 27.18 -12.67
N SER A 47 -11.39 28.11 -12.32
CA SER A 47 -11.37 29.48 -12.83
C SER A 47 -10.50 30.43 -11.99
N SER A 48 -10.05 30.00 -10.82
CA SER A 48 -9.24 30.81 -9.91
C SER A 48 -7.78 30.90 -10.36
N GLU A 49 -7.13 32.04 -10.04
CA GLU A 49 -5.69 32.23 -10.31
C GLU A 49 -4.80 31.27 -9.49
N GLY A 50 -5.34 30.68 -8.41
CA GLY A 50 -4.65 29.75 -7.50
C GLY A 50 -4.82 28.26 -7.85
N ALA A 51 -5.70 27.91 -8.81
CA ALA A 51 -6.10 26.53 -9.06
C ALA A 51 -4.93 25.57 -9.30
N LYS A 52 -3.91 26.00 -10.06
CA LYS A 52 -2.72 25.20 -10.32
C LYS A 52 -1.91 24.92 -9.05
N ALA A 53 -1.70 25.95 -8.23
CA ALA A 53 -0.93 25.82 -7.00
C ALA A 53 -1.67 24.93 -5.98
N GLU A 54 -3.00 25.02 -5.93
CA GLU A 54 -3.83 24.14 -5.09
C GLU A 54 -3.73 22.67 -5.55
N LEU A 55 -3.86 22.42 -6.87
CA LEU A 55 -3.72 21.07 -7.42
C LEU A 55 -2.37 20.45 -7.09
N LEU A 56 -1.27 21.17 -7.40
CA LEU A 56 0.08 20.67 -7.16
C LEU A 56 0.35 20.45 -5.67
N GLY A 57 -0.13 21.34 -4.79
CA GLY A 57 -0.02 21.16 -3.35
C GLY A 57 -0.73 19.90 -2.84
N TYR A 58 -1.92 19.59 -3.35
CA TYR A 58 -2.60 18.34 -2.99
C TYR A 58 -1.89 17.09 -3.53
N LEU A 59 -1.30 17.16 -4.72
CA LEU A 59 -0.53 16.07 -5.30
C LEU A 59 0.76 15.81 -4.53
N ASP A 60 1.44 16.87 -4.07
CA ASP A 60 2.60 16.78 -3.17
C ASP A 60 2.24 16.05 -1.88
N GLU A 61 1.17 16.48 -1.20
CA GLU A 61 0.74 15.85 0.05
C GLU A 61 0.29 14.39 -0.16
N MET A 62 -0.43 14.11 -1.26
CA MET A 62 -0.84 12.75 -1.60
C MET A 62 0.39 11.85 -1.86
N ASN A 63 1.40 12.36 -2.56
CA ASN A 63 2.64 11.65 -2.81
C ASN A 63 3.38 11.29 -1.51
N GLU A 64 3.40 12.19 -0.52
CA GLU A 64 3.99 11.90 0.80
C GLU A 64 3.22 10.78 1.53
N GLU A 65 1.90 10.70 1.42
CA GLU A 65 1.12 9.59 2.00
C GLU A 65 1.43 8.25 1.30
N TYR A 66 1.66 8.25 -0.01
CA TYR A 66 2.11 7.05 -0.75
C TYR A 66 3.51 6.59 -0.32
N LYS A 67 4.46 7.52 -0.15
CA LYS A 67 5.81 7.19 0.36
C LYS A 67 5.73 6.58 1.75
N LYS A 68 4.97 7.20 2.65
CA LYS A 68 4.74 6.70 4.00
C LYS A 68 4.09 5.31 3.99
N MET A 69 3.14 5.05 3.09
CA MET A 69 2.54 3.73 2.92
C MET A 69 3.59 2.67 2.58
N ALA A 70 4.53 2.98 1.68
CA ALA A 70 5.59 2.04 1.28
C ALA A 70 6.59 1.73 2.41
N GLU A 71 6.66 2.57 3.45
CA GLU A 71 7.53 2.39 4.62
C GLU A 71 6.87 1.59 5.76
N TYR A 72 5.56 1.31 5.70
CA TYR A 72 4.90 0.54 6.74
C TYR A 72 5.47 -0.88 6.85
N GLU A 73 5.64 -1.35 8.09
CA GLU A 73 5.96 -2.75 8.34
C GLU A 73 4.78 -3.63 7.92
N ILE A 74 5.01 -4.49 6.93
CA ILE A 74 3.98 -5.37 6.37
C ILE A 74 4.04 -6.72 7.08
N PRO A 75 2.95 -7.16 7.74
CA PRO A 75 2.89 -8.46 8.38
C PRO A 75 3.16 -9.61 7.39
N ASP A 76 3.78 -10.70 7.85
CA ASP A 76 4.16 -11.86 7.00
C ASP A 76 3.02 -12.38 6.11
N GLN A 77 1.79 -12.38 6.63
CA GLN A 77 0.59 -12.82 5.90
C GLN A 77 0.24 -11.95 4.69
N PHE A 78 0.82 -10.75 4.59
CA PHE A 78 0.67 -9.80 3.49
C PHE A 78 2.00 -9.56 2.75
N SER A 79 3.04 -10.37 2.98
CA SER A 79 4.35 -10.21 2.33
C SER A 79 4.28 -10.12 0.81
N GLY A 80 3.31 -10.79 0.17
CA GLY A 80 3.09 -10.75 -1.28
C GLY A 80 2.70 -9.38 -1.86
N ILE A 81 2.35 -8.39 -1.05
CA ILE A 81 2.04 -7.02 -1.50
C ILE A 81 3.16 -6.01 -1.19
N SER A 82 4.30 -6.44 -0.65
CA SER A 82 5.39 -5.51 -0.28
C SER A 82 5.95 -4.74 -1.47
N ASP A 83 6.21 -5.42 -2.58
CA ASP A 83 6.73 -4.76 -3.77
C ASP A 83 5.64 -3.93 -4.49
N ILE A 84 4.37 -4.33 -4.35
CA ILE A 84 3.22 -3.56 -4.86
C ILE A 84 3.10 -2.21 -4.16
N ALA A 85 3.35 -2.15 -2.84
CA ALA A 85 3.34 -0.89 -2.10
C ALA A 85 4.46 0.07 -2.54
N LYS A 86 5.66 -0.45 -2.81
CA LYS A 86 6.78 0.33 -3.34
C LYS A 86 6.50 0.82 -4.76
N GLU A 87 6.01 -0.04 -5.64
CA GLU A 87 5.61 0.34 -7.00
C GLU A 87 4.56 1.46 -6.99
N ALA A 88 3.58 1.39 -6.08
CA ALA A 88 2.57 2.42 -5.93
C ALA A 88 3.20 3.79 -5.61
N ALA A 89 4.15 3.81 -4.66
CA ALA A 89 4.85 5.03 -4.28
C ALA A 89 5.75 5.58 -5.40
N ASP A 90 6.49 4.71 -6.09
CA ASP A 90 7.31 5.10 -7.23
C ASP A 90 6.46 5.71 -8.36
N TYR A 91 5.32 5.10 -8.69
CA TYR A 91 4.41 5.65 -9.68
C TYR A 91 3.81 6.98 -9.23
N MET A 92 3.44 7.14 -7.96
CA MET A 92 2.90 8.42 -7.48
C MET A 92 3.97 9.52 -7.50
N GLN A 93 5.22 9.19 -7.17
CA GLN A 93 6.35 10.11 -7.28
C GLN A 93 6.53 10.59 -8.72
N MET A 94 6.53 9.66 -9.69
CA MET A 94 6.61 10.00 -11.12
C MET A 94 5.42 10.86 -11.56
N ALA A 95 4.20 10.55 -11.10
CA ALA A 95 3.02 11.34 -11.40
C ALA A 95 3.16 12.78 -10.88
N ASN A 96 3.60 12.94 -9.64
CA ASN A 96 3.80 14.25 -9.02
C ASN A 96 4.83 15.09 -9.79
N GLU A 97 5.99 14.50 -10.12
CA GLU A 97 7.04 15.17 -10.90
C GLU A 97 6.54 15.64 -12.27
N PHE A 98 5.79 14.80 -13.00
CA PHE A 98 5.25 15.18 -14.29
C PHE A 98 4.11 16.20 -14.20
N TYR A 99 3.28 16.18 -13.15
CA TYR A 99 2.29 17.24 -12.93
C TYR A 99 2.97 18.58 -12.67
N HIS A 100 4.03 18.63 -11.87
CA HIS A 100 4.84 19.83 -11.71
C HIS A 100 5.43 20.30 -13.04
N GLN A 101 6.02 19.39 -13.82
CA GLN A 101 6.53 19.72 -15.15
C GLN A 101 5.44 20.30 -16.08
N ALA A 102 4.23 19.77 -16.01
CA ALA A 102 3.11 20.23 -16.83
C ALA A 102 2.61 21.63 -16.44
N TYR A 103 2.79 22.07 -15.19
CA TYR A 103 2.07 23.23 -14.64
C TYR A 103 2.94 24.35 -14.05
N ASP A 104 4.20 24.12 -13.70
CA ASP A 104 5.11 25.12 -13.10
C ASP A 104 5.54 26.24 -14.06
N GLY A 105 5.27 26.09 -15.36
CA GLY A 105 5.55 27.08 -16.40
C GLY A 105 4.45 27.20 -17.44
N ASP A 106 4.85 27.29 -18.70
CA ASP A 106 3.91 27.11 -19.81
C ASP A 106 3.38 25.67 -19.76
N PHE A 107 2.08 25.52 -20.06
CA PHE A 107 1.44 24.22 -19.99
C PHE A 107 2.07 23.23 -20.99
N ASP A 108 2.42 22.04 -20.49
CA ASP A 108 2.98 20.93 -21.28
C ASP A 108 2.02 19.73 -21.25
N GLU A 109 1.32 19.54 -22.37
CA GLU A 109 0.32 18.49 -22.56
C GLU A 109 0.93 17.07 -22.50
N ASP A 110 2.15 16.88 -23.01
CA ASP A 110 2.81 15.57 -23.00
C ASP A 110 3.18 15.15 -21.57
N SER A 111 3.62 16.12 -20.76
CA SER A 111 3.90 15.92 -19.33
C SER A 111 2.63 15.61 -18.55
N GLU A 112 1.52 16.32 -18.80
CA GLU A 112 0.24 16.02 -18.15
C GLU A 112 -0.25 14.61 -18.49
N ALA A 113 -0.15 14.20 -19.76
CA ALA A 113 -0.56 12.88 -20.21
C ALA A 113 0.26 11.76 -19.54
N LEU A 114 1.57 11.97 -19.34
CA LEU A 114 2.41 11.04 -18.59
C LEU A 114 2.06 11.02 -17.10
N ALA A 115 1.85 12.19 -16.50
CA ALA A 115 1.45 12.32 -15.11
C ALA A 115 0.17 11.52 -14.82
N SER A 116 -0.85 11.68 -15.67
CA SER A 116 -2.13 10.96 -15.54
C SER A 116 -1.96 9.44 -15.63
N GLN A 117 -1.12 8.94 -16.54
CA GLN A 117 -0.85 7.51 -16.66
C GLN A 117 -0.18 6.94 -15.40
N TYR A 118 0.82 7.65 -14.85
CA TYR A 118 1.47 7.22 -13.62
C TYR A 118 0.55 7.31 -12.41
N TYR A 119 -0.29 8.35 -12.32
CA TYR A 119 -1.31 8.49 -11.29
C TYR A 119 -2.30 7.31 -11.32
N GLN A 120 -2.75 6.90 -12.50
CA GLN A 120 -3.63 5.73 -12.67
C GLN A 120 -2.94 4.43 -12.23
N ARG A 121 -1.66 4.25 -12.55
CA ARG A 121 -0.89 3.08 -12.12
C ARG A 121 -0.71 3.03 -10.61
N ALA A 122 -0.39 4.15 -9.97
CA ALA A 122 -0.30 4.26 -8.51
C ALA A 122 -1.61 3.84 -7.83
N ASN A 123 -2.73 4.40 -8.29
CA ASN A 123 -4.06 4.07 -7.74
C ASN A 123 -4.47 2.63 -8.04
N SER A 124 -4.08 2.06 -9.19
CA SER A 124 -4.30 0.65 -9.47
C SER A 124 -3.58 -0.26 -8.47
N ARG A 125 -2.33 0.08 -8.10
CA ARG A 125 -1.57 -0.65 -7.08
C ARG A 125 -2.19 -0.51 -5.68
N ALA A 126 -2.62 0.69 -5.32
CA ALA A 126 -3.37 0.91 -4.08
C ALA A 126 -4.65 0.05 -4.06
N HIS A 127 -5.42 -0.02 -5.15
CA HIS A 127 -6.61 -0.85 -5.21
C HIS A 127 -6.32 -2.35 -5.03
N VAL A 128 -5.24 -2.86 -5.63
CA VAL A 128 -4.80 -4.26 -5.44
C VAL A 128 -4.48 -4.55 -3.97
N ILE A 129 -3.81 -3.63 -3.28
CA ILE A 129 -3.53 -3.76 -1.85
C ILE A 129 -4.85 -3.80 -1.05
N LEU A 130 -5.82 -2.94 -1.38
CA LEU A 130 -7.14 -2.93 -0.73
C LEU A 130 -7.87 -4.27 -0.87
N GLN A 131 -7.85 -4.87 -2.06
CA GLN A 131 -8.44 -6.19 -2.30
C GLN A 131 -7.84 -7.26 -1.38
N VAL A 132 -6.51 -7.29 -1.27
CA VAL A 132 -5.80 -8.24 -0.38
C VAL A 132 -6.17 -8.01 1.08
N LEU A 133 -6.27 -6.76 1.53
CA LEU A 133 -6.69 -6.42 2.90
C LEU A 133 -8.12 -6.86 3.21
N HIS A 134 -9.01 -6.87 2.22
CA HIS A 134 -10.38 -7.37 2.33
C HIS A 134 -10.49 -8.89 2.16
N GLY A 135 -9.39 -9.60 1.90
CA GLY A 135 -9.38 -11.05 1.67
C GLY A 135 -9.93 -11.45 0.30
N GLU A 136 -9.97 -10.52 -0.66
CA GLU A 136 -10.35 -10.78 -2.04
C GLU A 136 -9.17 -11.38 -2.82
N VAL A 137 -9.47 -12.03 -3.96
CA VAL A 137 -8.43 -12.42 -4.91
C VAL A 137 -8.03 -11.17 -5.70
N PRO A 138 -6.79 -10.67 -5.56
CA PRO A 138 -6.41 -9.40 -6.19
C PRO A 138 -6.39 -9.51 -7.71
N SER A 139 -6.77 -8.43 -8.38
CA SER A 139 -6.73 -8.29 -9.83
C SER A 139 -6.28 -6.88 -10.22
N GLY A 140 -5.44 -6.78 -11.26
CA GLY A 140 -4.88 -5.52 -11.71
C GLY A 140 -3.83 -5.74 -12.80
N GLU A 141 -3.43 -4.66 -13.48
CA GLU A 141 -2.41 -4.74 -14.52
C GLU A 141 -1.09 -5.27 -13.95
N GLY A 142 -0.56 -6.35 -14.55
CA GLY A 142 0.70 -6.96 -14.11
C GLY A 142 0.62 -7.77 -12.81
N VAL A 143 -0.57 -8.00 -12.26
CA VAL A 143 -0.76 -8.83 -11.05
C VAL A 143 -1.03 -10.28 -11.42
N THR A 144 -0.25 -11.19 -10.85
CA THR A 144 -0.46 -12.64 -10.97
C THR A 144 -0.56 -13.30 -9.61
N VAL A 145 -1.58 -14.14 -9.40
CA VAL A 145 -1.77 -14.86 -8.13
C VAL A 145 -1.19 -16.27 -8.25
N THR A 146 -0.26 -16.61 -7.37
CA THR A 146 0.30 -17.96 -7.22
C THR A 146 -0.15 -18.57 -5.91
N THR A 147 -0.75 -19.76 -5.97
CA THR A 147 -1.07 -20.55 -4.77
C THR A 147 0.14 -21.39 -4.38
N GLU A 148 0.71 -21.17 -3.19
CA GLU A 148 1.67 -22.12 -2.63
C GLU A 148 0.93 -23.33 -2.05
N GLU A 149 1.09 -24.51 -2.66
CA GLU A 149 0.63 -25.75 -2.06
C GLU A 149 1.50 -26.08 -0.85
N SER A 150 0.90 -26.07 0.35
CA SER A 150 1.59 -26.55 1.55
C SER A 150 1.76 -28.08 1.47
N TYR A 151 2.93 -28.54 1.04
CA TYR A 151 3.30 -29.96 1.08
C TYR A 151 3.44 -30.41 2.54
N GLN A 152 2.36 -30.92 3.15
CA GLN A 152 2.42 -31.71 4.38
C GLN A 152 2.80 -33.15 4.01
N PHE A 153 4.10 -33.46 3.93
CA PHE A 153 4.56 -34.84 3.99
C PHE A 153 4.95 -35.18 5.43
N SER A 154 3.99 -35.68 6.21
CA SER A 154 4.30 -36.31 7.50
C SER A 154 4.95 -37.66 7.24
N THR A 155 6.19 -37.81 7.69
CA THR A 155 6.94 -39.06 7.66
C THR A 155 6.26 -40.09 8.57
N VAL A 156 5.68 -41.15 7.99
CA VAL A 156 5.50 -42.38 8.75
C VAL A 156 6.84 -43.10 8.76
N ALA A 157 7.55 -42.98 9.88
CA ALA A 157 8.62 -43.90 10.23
C ALA A 157 8.21 -44.76 11.43
N THR A 158 8.47 -46.07 11.30
CA THR A 158 8.41 -47.14 12.32
C THR A 158 7.01 -47.71 12.61
N SER A 159 6.77 -49.03 12.53
CA SER A 159 7.50 -50.09 13.25
C SER A 159 7.64 -51.45 12.53
N SER A 160 8.75 -52.09 12.84
CA SER A 160 9.11 -53.51 12.81
C SER A 160 8.00 -54.53 13.07
N GLU A 161 7.96 -55.56 12.22
CA GLU A 161 7.61 -56.99 12.42
C GLU A 161 8.14 -57.66 11.12
N GLU A 162 9.11 -58.57 11.09
CA GLU A 162 9.39 -59.77 11.90
C GLU A 162 10.89 -59.94 12.24
#